data_AF-A0AAW8TZM3-F1
#
_entry.id   AF-A0AAW8TZM3-F1
#
_cell.length_a   1.000
_cell.length_b   1.000
_cell.length_c   1.000
_cell.angle_alpha   90.00
_cell.angle_beta   90.00
_cell.angle_gamma   90.00
#
_symmetry.space_group_name_H-M   'P 1'
#
loop_
_entity.id
_entity.type
_entity.pdbx_description
1 polymer ?
#
loop_
_entity_poly.entity_id
_entity_poly.type
_entity_poly.pdbx_seq_one_letter_code
_entity_poly.pdbx_strand_id
1 'polypeptide(L)'
;MERLRELSTSVSSPSWGERIQTQRHTDALFVRYLERIEELQIKINDEVNHLVALKAEIRDVINKVTDIDERMVLRYRYVHNFTWEQIGDELNADKSTIRRWHGNALNHVVVPENPIVIQMLNSNEHF
;
A
#
# COMPACT_ATOMS: atom_id res chain seq x y z
N MET A 1 5.41 8.80 14.58
CA MET A 1 5.14 7.59 15.39
C MET A 1 5.89 7.59 16.72
N GLU A 2 7.19 7.91 16.74
CA GLU A 2 8.03 7.88 17.96
C GLU A 2 7.51 8.79 19.10
N ARG A 3 7.18 10.05 18.78
CA ARG A 3 6.66 11.01 19.76
C ARG A 3 5.33 10.60 20.42
N LEU A 4 4.44 9.91 19.70
CA LEU A 4 3.17 9.41 20.26
C LEU A 4 3.40 8.20 21.18
N ARG A 5 4.37 7.35 20.84
CA ARG A 5 4.77 6.21 21.70
C ARG A 5 5.36 6.71 23.01
N GLU A 6 6.27 7.68 22.98
CA GLU A 6 6.82 8.31 24.19
C GLU A 6 5.72 8.90 25.09
N LEU A 7 4.75 9.61 24.50
CA LEU A 7 3.62 10.19 25.23
C LEU A 7 2.64 9.13 25.77
N SER A 8 2.48 7.99 25.08
CA SER A 8 1.67 6.87 25.56
C SER A 8 2.29 6.17 26.78
N THR A 9 3.62 6.16 26.87
CA THR A 9 4.36 5.55 27.98
C THR A 9 4.61 6.50 29.15
N SER A 10 4.34 7.79 29.00
CA SER A 10 4.55 8.78 30.05
C SER A 10 3.24 9.12 30.78
N VAL A 11 3.25 8.99 32.10
CA VAL A 11 2.14 9.41 32.95
C VAL A 11 2.25 10.92 33.18
N SER A 12 1.21 11.67 32.83
CA SER A 12 1.20 13.13 33.06
C SER A 12 1.12 13.45 34.55
N SER A 13 1.99 14.36 35.02
CA SER A 13 1.95 14.87 36.40
C SER A 13 0.63 15.60 36.69
N PRO A 14 0.04 15.46 37.89
CA PRO A 14 -1.16 16.20 38.25
C PRO A 14 -0.87 17.70 38.27
N SER A 15 -1.62 18.52 37.52
CA SER A 15 -1.53 19.98 37.63
C SER A 15 -2.35 20.45 38.85
N TRP A 16 -1.70 21.19 39.75
CA TRP A 16 -2.35 21.87 40.87
C TRP A 16 -2.78 23.27 40.42
N GLY A 17 -3.88 23.36 39.69
CA GLY A 17 -4.47 24.61 39.22
C GLY A 17 -6.00 24.58 39.25
N GLU A 18 -6.63 25.75 39.33
CA GLU A 18 -8.06 25.99 39.51
C GLU A 18 -8.94 25.12 38.58
N ARG A 19 -9.87 24.36 39.17
CA ARG A 19 -10.73 23.41 38.45
C ARG A 19 -11.83 24.15 37.68
N ILE A 20 -11.56 24.50 36.44
CA ILE A 20 -12.60 24.96 35.51
C ILE A 20 -13.37 23.73 35.01
N GLN A 21 -14.69 23.72 35.22
CA GLN A 21 -15.58 22.66 34.75
C GLN A 21 -15.82 22.84 33.24
N THR A 22 -14.93 22.29 32.43
CA THR A 22 -15.17 21.99 31.02
C THR A 22 -15.42 20.48 30.89
N GLN A 23 -16.33 20.08 30.00
CA GLN A 23 -16.78 18.69 29.81
C GLN A 23 -15.60 17.70 29.90
N ARG A 24 -15.55 16.93 30.99
CA ARG A 24 -14.43 16.04 31.28
C ARG A 24 -14.60 14.76 30.48
N HIS A 25 -13.82 14.60 29.42
CA HIS A 25 -13.42 13.25 29.03
C HIS A 25 -12.73 12.66 30.26
N THR A 26 -13.25 11.56 30.78
CA THR A 26 -12.83 11.04 32.09
C THR A 26 -11.51 10.26 31.98
N ASP A 27 -11.05 10.01 30.76
CA ASP A 27 -9.85 9.21 30.48
C ASP A 27 -8.56 10.04 30.54
N ALA A 28 -7.51 9.40 31.05
CA ALA A 28 -6.19 9.99 31.13
C ALA A 28 -5.59 10.22 29.74
N LEU A 29 -4.74 11.24 29.60
CA LEU A 29 -4.14 11.63 28.31
C LEU A 29 -3.38 10.48 27.63
N PHE A 30 -2.72 9.61 28.39
CA PHE A 30 -2.02 8.45 27.84
C PHE A 30 -2.97 7.44 27.17
N VAL A 31 -4.21 7.30 27.66
CA VAL A 31 -5.24 6.43 27.07
C VAL A 31 -5.58 6.91 25.67
N ARG A 32 -5.76 8.23 25.49
CA ARG A 32 -6.04 8.82 24.16
C ARG A 32 -4.89 8.61 23.18
N TYR A 33 -3.65 8.68 23.65
CA TYR A 33 -2.49 8.41 22.79
C TYR A 33 -2.43 6.93 22.38
N LEU A 34 -2.76 6.00 23.28
CA LEU A 34 -2.86 4.58 22.95
C LEU A 34 -3.96 4.31 21.92
N GLU A 35 -5.16 4.87 22.12
CA GLU A 35 -6.27 4.78 21.15
C GLU A 35 -5.84 5.31 19.78
N ARG A 36 -5.17 6.47 19.73
CA ARG A 36 -4.68 7.03 18.47
C ARG A 36 -3.62 6.16 17.79
N ILE A 37 -2.75 5.52 18.55
CA ILE A 37 -1.76 4.59 18.01
C ILE A 37 -2.46 3.36 17.43
N GLU A 38 -3.45 2.82 18.14
CA GLU A 38 -4.25 1.67 17.69
C GLU A 38 -5.00 1.98 16.39
N GLU A 39 -5.68 3.13 16.31
CA GLU A 39 -6.33 3.60 15.08
C GLU A 39 -5.36 3.66 13.89
N LEU A 40 -4.17 4.21 14.10
CA LEU A 40 -3.16 4.31 13.04
C LEU A 40 -2.62 2.94 12.63
N GLN A 41 -2.47 2.02 13.58
CA GLN A 41 -2.05 0.64 13.28
C GLN A 41 -3.11 -0.08 12.45
N ILE A 42 -4.39 0.08 12.78
CA ILE A 42 -5.51 -0.49 12.01
C ILE A 42 -5.46 0.05 10.57
N LYS A 43 -5.35 1.37 10.38
CA LYS A 43 -5.26 1.99 9.05
C LYS A 43 -4.09 1.46 8.23
N ILE A 44 -2.90 1.38 8.82
CA ILE A 44 -1.71 0.84 8.15
C ILE A 44 -1.95 -0.63 7.76
N ASN A 45 -2.52 -1.42 8.66
CA ASN A 45 -2.79 -2.83 8.40
C ASN A 45 -3.81 -3.00 7.26
N ASP A 46 -4.85 -2.17 7.22
CA ASP A 46 -5.85 -2.17 6.16
C ASP A 46 -5.23 -1.76 4.81
N GLU A 47 -4.37 -0.74 4.79
CA GLU A 47 -3.61 -0.35 3.60
C GLU A 47 -2.70 -1.47 3.10
N VAL A 48 -1.99 -2.15 4.00
CA VAL A 48 -1.14 -3.30 3.66
C VAL A 48 -1.99 -4.42 3.08
N ASN A 49 -3.12 -4.76 3.70
CA ASN A 49 -4.03 -5.78 3.20
C ASN A 49 -4.55 -5.44 1.80
N HIS A 50 -4.93 -4.18 1.58
CA HIS A 50 -5.39 -3.68 0.28
C HIS A 50 -4.31 -3.82 -0.81
N LEU A 51 -3.06 -3.45 -0.49
CA LEU A 51 -1.93 -3.57 -1.42
C LEU A 51 -1.56 -5.03 -1.70
N VAL A 52 -1.64 -5.91 -0.69
CA VAL A 52 -1.42 -7.35 -0.87
C VAL A 52 -2.49 -7.94 -1.78
N ALA A 53 -3.76 -7.60 -1.56
CA ALA A 53 -4.88 -8.04 -2.40
C ALA A 53 -4.72 -7.54 -3.85
N LEU A 54 -4.39 -6.26 -4.05
CA LEU A 54 -4.09 -5.70 -5.37
C LEU A 54 -2.96 -6.45 -6.07
N LYS A 55 -1.86 -6.73 -5.35
CA LYS A 55 -0.73 -7.47 -5.91
C LYS A 55 -1.11 -8.92 -6.24
N ALA A 56 -2.06 -9.53 -5.54
CA ALA A 56 -2.59 -10.85 -5.87
C ALA A 56 -3.44 -10.78 -7.15
N GLU A 57 -4.36 -9.83 -7.25
CA GLU A 57 -5.20 -9.62 -8.44
C GLU A 57 -4.36 -9.39 -9.70
N ILE A 58 -3.33 -8.55 -9.64
CA ILE A 58 -2.40 -8.32 -10.76
C ILE A 58 -1.75 -9.64 -11.21
N ARG A 59 -1.32 -10.49 -10.27
CA ARG A 59 -0.73 -11.79 -10.61
C ARG A 59 -1.75 -12.70 -11.29
N ASP A 60 -2.98 -12.74 -10.80
CA ASP A 60 -4.03 -13.58 -11.36
C ASP A 60 -4.44 -13.15 -12.77
N VAL A 61 -4.53 -11.84 -13.01
CA VAL A 61 -4.76 -11.28 -14.34
C VAL A 61 -3.64 -11.66 -15.29
N ILE A 62 -2.38 -11.46 -14.89
CA ILE A 62 -1.21 -11.83 -15.70
C ILE A 62 -1.18 -13.34 -15.99
N ASN A 63 -1.52 -14.17 -15.01
CA ASN A 63 -1.52 -15.63 -15.15
C ASN A 63 -2.51 -16.14 -16.20
N LYS A 64 -3.57 -15.38 -16.51
CA LYS A 64 -4.57 -15.73 -17.52
C LYS A 64 -4.13 -15.45 -18.96
N VAL A 65 -3.03 -14.70 -19.16
CA VAL A 65 -2.45 -14.49 -20.49
C VAL A 65 -1.91 -15.83 -21.01
N THR A 66 -2.36 -16.23 -22.20
CA THR A 66 -2.06 -17.54 -22.77
C THR A 66 -0.63 -17.65 -23.28
N ASP A 67 -0.15 -16.61 -23.96
CA ASP A 67 1.22 -16.57 -24.49
C ASP A 67 2.22 -16.46 -23.34
N ILE A 68 3.23 -17.35 -23.36
CA ILE A 68 4.18 -17.49 -22.25
C ILE A 68 5.12 -16.29 -22.21
N ASP A 69 5.66 -15.87 -23.36
CA ASP A 69 6.64 -14.79 -23.43
C ASP A 69 6.00 -13.46 -23.01
N GLU A 70 4.80 -13.19 -23.52
CA GLU A 70 3.98 -12.05 -23.14
C GLU A 70 3.67 -12.04 -21.63
N ARG A 71 3.24 -13.18 -21.09
CA ARG A 71 2.97 -13.34 -19.65
C ARG A 71 4.22 -13.10 -18.81
N MET A 72 5.38 -13.61 -19.24
CA MET A 72 6.64 -13.43 -18.52
C MET A 72 7.09 -11.97 -18.53
N VAL A 73 6.95 -11.27 -19.66
CA VAL A 73 7.23 -9.83 -19.75
C VAL A 73 6.37 -9.04 -18.75
N LEU A 74 5.06 -9.31 -18.67
CA LEU A 74 4.19 -8.66 -17.70
C LEU A 74 4.58 -8.99 -16.25
N ARG A 75 4.87 -10.27 -15.97
CA ARG A 75 5.27 -10.73 -14.63
C ARG A 75 6.55 -10.04 -14.16
N TYR A 76 7.58 -9.98 -15.00
CA TYR A 76 8.82 -9.29 -14.62
C TYR A 76 8.61 -7.79 -14.50
N ARG A 77 7.82 -7.18 -15.39
CA ARG A 77 7.61 -5.73 -15.40
C ARG A 77 6.79 -5.26 -14.20
N TYR A 78 5.66 -5.91 -13.89
CA TYR A 78 4.67 -5.40 -12.93
C TYR A 78 4.70 -6.10 -11.57
N VAL A 79 5.27 -7.31 -11.46
CA VAL A 79 5.34 -8.05 -10.18
C VAL A 79 6.74 -7.98 -9.57
N HIS A 80 7.79 -8.06 -10.39
CA HIS A 80 9.19 -8.03 -9.96
C HIS A 80 9.85 -6.66 -10.09
N ASN A 81 9.19 -5.72 -10.79
CA ASN A 81 9.66 -4.35 -11.00
C ASN A 81 11.01 -4.28 -11.75
N PHE A 82 11.22 -5.18 -12.71
CA PHE A 82 12.44 -5.20 -13.52
C PHE A 82 12.46 -4.08 -14.57
N THR A 83 13.66 -3.62 -14.91
CA THR A 83 13.89 -2.75 -16.07
C THR A 83 13.72 -3.52 -17.37
N TRP A 84 13.57 -2.82 -18.50
CA TRP A 84 13.46 -3.49 -19.81
C TRP A 84 14.72 -4.29 -20.15
N GLU A 85 15.86 -3.77 -19.74
CA GLU A 85 17.18 -4.37 -19.92
C GLU A 85 17.27 -5.69 -19.12
N GLN A 86 16.89 -5.66 -17.83
CA GLN A 86 16.85 -6.87 -17.00
C GLN A 86 15.89 -7.95 -17.55
N ILE A 87 14.75 -7.54 -18.10
CA ILE A 87 13.81 -8.48 -18.73
C ILE A 87 14.42 -9.10 -19.99
N GLY A 88 15.14 -8.31 -20.79
CA GLY A 88 15.84 -8.80 -21.98
C GLY A 88 16.94 -9.80 -21.63
N ASP A 89 17.71 -9.52 -20.57
CA ASP A 89 18.74 -10.44 -20.07
C ASP A 89 18.13 -11.76 -19.59
N GLU A 90 17.03 -11.70 -18.84
CA GLU A 90 16.34 -12.87 -18.25
C GLU A 90 15.62 -13.73 -19.30
N LEU A 91 15.08 -13.11 -20.35
CA LEU A 91 14.37 -13.80 -21.44
C LEU A 91 15.26 -14.07 -22.66
N ASN A 92 16.55 -13.74 -22.59
CA ASN A 92 17.51 -13.85 -23.68
C ASN A 92 17.01 -13.20 -25.00
N ALA A 93 16.37 -12.04 -24.88
CA ALA A 93 15.72 -11.34 -25.98
C ALA A 93 16.11 -9.86 -26.02
N ASP A 94 16.18 -9.31 -27.23
CA ASP A 94 16.53 -7.91 -27.41
C ASP A 94 15.39 -6.97 -27.00
N LYS A 95 15.73 -5.70 -26.76
CA LYS A 95 14.78 -4.68 -26.29
C LYS A 95 13.59 -4.48 -27.22
N SER A 96 13.76 -4.62 -28.54
CA SER A 96 12.65 -4.47 -29.50
C SER A 96 11.67 -5.63 -29.39
N THR A 97 12.17 -6.85 -29.21
CA THR A 97 11.36 -8.05 -28.97
C THR A 97 10.58 -7.94 -27.66
N ILE A 98 11.23 -7.55 -26.57
CA ILE A 98 10.55 -7.33 -25.27
C ILE A 98 9.43 -6.30 -25.38
N ARG A 99 9.68 -5.18 -26.09
CA ARG A 99 8.66 -4.13 -26.27
C ARG A 99 7.49 -4.60 -27.13
N ARG A 100 7.74 -5.43 -28.15
CA ARG A 100 6.69 -6.02 -28.99
C ARG A 100 5.83 -6.99 -28.18
N TRP A 101 6.45 -7.91 -27.44
CA TRP A 101 5.72 -8.81 -26.54
C TRP A 101 4.94 -8.03 -25.49
N HIS A 102 5.51 -6.99 -24.88
CA HIS A 102 4.77 -6.13 -23.95
C HIS A 102 3.53 -5.51 -24.60
N GLY A 103 3.66 -4.95 -25.82
CA GLY A 103 2.54 -4.36 -26.54
C GLY A 103 1.45 -5.37 -26.87
N ASN A 104 1.81 -6.57 -27.32
CA ASN A 104 0.85 -7.65 -27.57
C ASN A 104 0.18 -8.12 -26.27
N ALA A 105 0.95 -8.30 -25.20
CA ALA A 105 0.46 -8.74 -23.91
C ALA A 105 -0.61 -7.79 -23.38
N LEU A 106 -0.43 -6.47 -23.53
CA LEU A 106 -1.43 -5.48 -23.12
C LEU A 106 -2.76 -5.61 -23.90
N ASN A 107 -2.73 -6.10 -25.14
CA ASN A 107 -3.95 -6.37 -25.91
C ASN A 107 -4.63 -7.69 -25.49
N HIS A 108 -3.88 -8.63 -24.93
CA HIS A 108 -4.39 -9.93 -24.48
C HIS A 108 -4.79 -9.97 -23.00
N VAL A 109 -4.40 -8.96 -22.22
CA VAL A 109 -4.81 -8.83 -20.82
C VAL A 109 -6.29 -8.45 -20.74
N VAL A 110 -7.02 -9.17 -19.88
CA VAL A 110 -8.39 -8.84 -19.52
C VAL A 110 -8.42 -8.39 -18.05
N VAL A 111 -8.72 -7.10 -17.86
CA VAL A 111 -8.90 -6.51 -16.53
C VAL A 111 -10.26 -6.97 -15.96
N PRO A 112 -10.35 -7.35 -14.67
CA PRO A 112 -11.62 -7.71 -14.05
C PRO A 112 -12.61 -6.53 -14.06
N GLU A 113 -13.92 -6.84 -14.06
CA GLU A 113 -14.97 -5.80 -14.10
C GLU A 113 -14.90 -4.82 -12.93
N ASN A 114 -14.50 -5.32 -11.75
CA ASN A 114 -14.35 -4.53 -10.52
C ASN A 114 -12.91 -4.66 -10.01
N PRO A 115 -11.94 -3.94 -10.62
CA PRO A 115 -10.55 -4.04 -10.22
C PRO A 115 -10.32 -3.35 -8.88
N ILE A 116 -9.34 -3.84 -8.14
CA ILE A 116 -8.86 -3.16 -6.93
C ILE A 116 -8.16 -1.87 -7.38
N VAL A 117 -8.67 -0.73 -6.92
CA VAL A 117 -8.10 0.58 -7.24
C VAL A 117 -7.22 1.08 -6.11
N ILE A 118 -6.06 1.67 -6.46
CA ILE A 118 -5.27 2.43 -5.50
C ILE A 118 -6.04 3.71 -5.21
N GLN A 119 -6.44 3.91 -3.95
CA GLN A 119 -6.95 5.20 -3.51
C GLN A 119 -5.79 6.19 -3.60
N MET A 120 -5.83 7.09 -4.59
CA MET A 120 -4.92 8.23 -4.61
C MET A 120 -5.16 9.01 -3.33
N LEU A 121 -4.13 9.17 -2.49
CA LEU A 121 -4.20 10.02 -1.31
C LEU A 121 -4.70 11.39 -1.78
N ASN A 122 -5.91 11.75 -1.38
CA ASN A 122 -6.38 13.12 -1.54
C ASN A 122 -5.36 13.99 -0.80
N SER A 123 -4.61 14.81 -1.53
CA SER A 123 -3.58 15.72 -1.00
C SER A 123 -4.12 16.79 -0.04
N ASN A 124 -5.33 16.62 0.51
CA ASN A 124 -6.03 17.57 1.37
C ASN A 124 -6.08 17.17 2.85
N GLU A 125 -5.48 16.06 3.28
CA GLU A 125 -5.23 15.84 4.70
C GLU A 125 -3.84 16.36 5.08
N HIS A 126 -3.74 17.69 5.19
CA HIS A 126 -2.67 18.32 5.95
C HIS A 126 -2.80 17.90 7.42
N PHE A 127 -1.78 17.22 7.93
CA PHE A 127 -1.53 17.02 9.35
C PHE A 127 -1.32 18.34 10.10
#